data_AF-A0A1R3HUK7-F1
#
_entry.id   AF-A0A1R3HUK7-F1
#
_cell.length_a   1.000
_cell.length_b   1.000
_cell.length_c   1.000
_cell.angle_alpha   90.00
_cell.angle_beta   90.00
_cell.angle_gamma   90.00
#
_symmetry.space_group_name_H-M   'P 1'
#
loop_
_entity.id
_entity.type
_entity.pdbx_description
1 polymer ?
#
loop_
_entity_poly.entity_id
_entity_poly.type
_entity_poly.pdbx_seq_one_letter_code
_entity_poly.pdbx_strand_id
1 'polypeptide(L)'
;MAAKKSRRWLPDEDAALIAAMVDMRNAHPKAAQFRVRTFPYFSELSAIYAMDHATGKDAQTAADILEEMAQETEREAADQDAEMESNNVVQDDVGLDEMDVSTTPSIAAKLIGDGIREAGKDLSRSIGSEMVIQEKVQELDIILGEIDGLTEEERDIALSKIPDHPAQMLVFGSLPPHRKLAWVRRFLSSH
;
A
#
# COMPACT_ATOMS: atom_id res chain seq x y z
N MET A 1 -34.32 30.33 6.86
CA MET A 1 -33.13 29.52 6.53
C MET A 1 -33.60 28.19 5.97
N ALA A 2 -33.26 27.85 4.72
CA ALA A 2 -33.61 26.57 4.11
C ALA A 2 -32.47 25.57 4.39
N ALA A 3 -32.78 24.43 5.02
CA ALA A 3 -31.78 23.40 5.28
C ALA A 3 -31.33 22.78 3.95
N LYS A 4 -30.04 22.93 3.60
CA LYS A 4 -29.42 22.26 2.44
C LYS A 4 -29.44 20.75 2.70
N LYS A 5 -30.22 20.01 1.91
CA LYS A 5 -30.23 18.55 1.94
C LYS A 5 -29.04 18.04 1.12
N SER A 6 -28.01 17.53 1.81
CA SER A 6 -26.88 16.86 1.16
C SER A 6 -27.38 15.63 0.40
N ARG A 7 -26.92 15.47 -0.85
CA ARG A 7 -27.26 14.31 -1.68
C ARG A 7 -26.45 13.11 -1.18
N ARG A 8 -27.16 12.09 -0.70
CA ARG A 8 -26.56 10.82 -0.29
C ARG A 8 -26.32 9.97 -1.54
N TRP A 9 -25.10 9.48 -1.72
CA TRP A 9 -24.77 8.51 -2.74
C TRP A 9 -25.53 7.20 -2.50
N LEU A 10 -26.07 6.63 -3.58
CA LEU A 10 -26.78 5.37 -3.52
C LEU A 10 -25.83 4.19 -3.78
N PRO A 11 -26.07 3.01 -3.19
CA PRO A 11 -25.23 1.82 -3.42
C PRO A 11 -25.03 1.46 -4.91
N ASP A 12 -26.03 1.76 -5.74
CA ASP A 12 -25.97 1.53 -7.18
C ASP A 12 -24.98 2.48 -7.89
N GLU A 13 -24.81 3.70 -7.37
CA GLU A 13 -23.85 4.69 -7.88
C GLU A 13 -22.41 4.31 -7.50
N ASP A 14 -22.22 3.76 -6.29
CA ASP A 14 -20.93 3.21 -5.85
C ASP A 14 -20.54 1.99 -6.69
N ALA A 15 -21.49 1.09 -6.97
CA ALA A 15 -21.27 -0.05 -7.85
C ALA A 15 -20.89 0.41 -9.28
N ALA A 16 -21.52 1.47 -9.78
CA ALA A 16 -21.19 2.05 -11.08
C ALA A 16 -19.79 2.70 -11.10
N LEU A 17 -19.39 3.38 -10.02
CA LEU A 17 -18.06 3.97 -9.87
C LEU A 17 -16.97 2.88 -9.83
N ILE A 18 -17.19 1.83 -9.04
CA ILE A 18 -16.28 0.67 -8.95
C ILE A 18 -16.14 0.01 -10.33
N ALA A 19 -17.25 -0.20 -11.04
CA ALA A 19 -17.23 -0.75 -12.39
C ALA A 19 -16.43 0.13 -13.36
N ALA A 20 -16.63 1.45 -13.34
CA ALA A 20 -15.89 2.39 -14.17
C ALA A 20 -14.38 2.39 -13.89
N MET A 21 -13.98 2.28 -12.62
CA MET A 21 -12.57 2.19 -12.22
C MET A 21 -11.93 0.87 -12.69
N VAL A 22 -12.68 -0.23 -12.62
CA VAL A 22 -12.24 -1.55 -13.14
C VAL A 22 -12.10 -1.52 -14.66
N ASP A 23 -13.04 -0.90 -15.36
CA ASP A 23 -13.00 -0.77 -16.82
C ASP A 23 -11.86 0.12 -17.30
N MET A 24 -11.60 1.25 -16.62
CA MET A 24 -10.45 2.11 -16.93
C MET A 24 -9.12 1.37 -16.78
N ARG A 25 -8.97 0.57 -15.72
CA ARG A 25 -7.78 -0.30 -15.52
C ARG A 25 -7.64 -1.33 -16.65
N ASN A 26 -8.75 -1.86 -17.14
CA ASN A 26 -8.78 -2.87 -18.20
C ASN A 26 -8.58 -2.28 -19.61
N ALA A 27 -8.88 -0.99 -19.82
CA ALA A 27 -8.65 -0.29 -21.08
C ALA A 27 -7.24 0.29 -21.20
N HIS A 28 -6.59 0.65 -20.08
CA HIS A 28 -5.33 1.38 -20.13
C HIS A 28 -4.11 0.49 -20.46
N PRO A 29 -3.34 0.77 -21.52
CA PRO A 29 -2.27 -0.12 -22.01
C PRO A 29 -1.10 -0.27 -21.02
N LYS A 30 -0.77 0.76 -20.24
CA LYS A 30 0.27 0.69 -19.18
C LYS A 30 -0.25 0.06 -17.88
N ALA A 31 -1.55 -0.21 -17.77
CA ALA A 31 -2.12 -0.83 -16.58
C ALA A 31 -2.07 -2.36 -16.60
N ALA A 32 -1.60 -2.97 -17.70
CA ALA A 32 -1.48 -4.42 -17.86
C ALA A 32 -0.71 -5.09 -16.71
N GLN A 33 0.37 -4.47 -16.23
CA GLN A 33 1.19 -4.96 -15.12
C GLN A 33 0.44 -5.03 -13.77
N PHE A 34 -0.66 -4.28 -13.61
CA PHE A 34 -1.47 -4.26 -12.39
C PHE A 34 -2.68 -5.21 -12.47
N ARG A 35 -2.95 -5.83 -13.63
CA ARG A 35 -4.08 -6.77 -13.82
C ARG A 35 -3.79 -8.16 -13.25
N VAL A 36 -2.52 -8.52 -13.12
CA VAL A 36 -2.06 -9.83 -12.61
C VAL A 36 -1.87 -9.82 -11.10
N ARG A 37 -1.83 -8.64 -10.47
CA ARG A 37 -1.70 -8.51 -9.02
C ARG A 37 -3.09 -8.45 -8.39
N THR A 38 -3.48 -9.53 -7.72
CA THR A 38 -4.57 -9.47 -6.74
C THR A 38 -4.13 -8.52 -5.64
N PHE A 39 -4.82 -7.39 -5.52
CA PHE A 39 -4.58 -6.45 -4.42
C PHE A 39 -4.96 -7.16 -3.11
N PRO A 40 -4.00 -7.45 -2.21
CA PRO A 40 -4.30 -8.17 -0.99
C PRO A 40 -5.37 -7.41 -0.20
N TYR A 41 -6.32 -8.15 0.36
CA TYR A 41 -7.41 -7.57 1.16
C TYR A 41 -8.34 -6.62 0.37
N PHE A 42 -8.36 -6.64 -0.98
CA PHE A 42 -9.26 -5.78 -1.77
C PHE A 42 -10.72 -5.87 -1.30
N SER A 43 -11.22 -7.07 -1.02
CA SER A 43 -12.58 -7.27 -0.53
C SER A 43 -12.80 -6.66 0.85
N GLU A 44 -11.82 -6.76 1.74
CA GLU A 44 -11.89 -6.24 3.11
C GLU A 44 -11.75 -4.72 3.12
N LEU A 45 -10.81 -4.18 2.34
CA LEU A 45 -10.61 -2.74 2.14
C LEU A 45 -11.78 -2.11 1.41
N SER A 46 -12.40 -2.80 0.45
CA SER A 46 -13.65 -2.33 -0.17
C SER A 46 -14.81 -2.33 0.81
N ALA A 47 -14.87 -3.29 1.74
CA ALA A 47 -15.89 -3.33 2.78
C ALA A 47 -15.66 -2.22 3.83
N ILE A 48 -14.42 -1.97 4.23
CA ILE A 48 -14.03 -0.87 5.12
C ILE A 48 -14.31 0.47 4.45
N TYR A 49 -13.92 0.64 3.18
CA TYR A 49 -14.16 1.87 2.43
C TYR A 49 -15.66 2.12 2.22
N ALA A 50 -16.43 1.10 1.83
CA ALA A 50 -17.89 1.17 1.74
C ALA A 50 -18.55 1.53 3.09
N MET A 51 -17.93 1.14 4.22
CA MET A 51 -18.38 1.49 5.56
C MET A 51 -17.94 2.89 6.02
N ASP A 52 -16.79 3.40 5.55
CA ASP A 52 -16.16 4.65 5.99
C ASP A 52 -16.35 5.81 5.01
N HIS A 53 -17.35 5.74 4.12
CA HIS A 53 -17.80 6.93 3.40
C HIS A 53 -18.25 7.97 4.42
N ALA A 54 -17.44 9.03 4.49
CA ALA A 54 -17.56 10.18 5.37
C ALA A 54 -19.02 10.64 5.48
N THR A 55 -19.71 10.11 6.49
CA THR A 55 -20.91 10.71 7.08
C THR A 55 -20.50 11.84 8.04
N GLY A 56 -19.38 12.48 7.76
CA GLY A 56 -18.81 13.58 8.51
C GLY A 56 -19.33 14.90 7.96
N LYS A 57 -19.78 15.74 8.87
CA LYS A 57 -20.27 17.11 8.68
C LYS A 57 -19.32 18.03 7.88
N ASP A 58 -18.08 17.60 7.64
CA ASP A 58 -16.97 18.38 7.07
C ASP A 58 -16.43 17.82 5.74
N ALA A 59 -17.17 16.93 5.06
CA ALA A 59 -16.81 16.47 3.72
C ALA A 59 -17.00 17.60 2.69
N GLN A 60 -15.89 18.20 2.25
CA GLN A 60 -15.86 19.33 1.33
C GLN A 60 -16.49 18.94 -0.02
N THR A 61 -17.57 19.62 -0.40
CA THR A 61 -18.31 19.34 -1.63
C THR A 61 -17.71 20.12 -2.79
N ALA A 62 -17.88 19.63 -4.03
CA ALA A 62 -17.43 20.34 -5.23
C ALA A 62 -17.97 21.78 -5.34
N ALA A 63 -19.10 22.09 -4.68
CA ALA A 63 -19.63 23.43 -4.56
C ALA A 63 -18.82 24.34 -3.61
N ASP A 64 -18.27 23.79 -2.53
CA ASP A 64 -17.45 24.53 -1.56
C ASP A 64 -16.11 24.93 -2.18
N ILE A 65 -15.53 24.04 -3.00
CA ILE A 65 -14.31 24.32 -3.79
C ILE A 65 -14.57 25.40 -4.85
N LEU A 66 -15.74 25.37 -5.50
CA LEU A 66 -16.11 26.40 -6.48
C LEU A 66 -16.38 27.77 -5.84
N GLU A 67 -16.93 27.81 -4.63
CA GLU A 67 -17.16 29.04 -3.88
C GLU A 67 -15.84 29.64 -3.34
N GLU A 68 -14.89 28.79 -2.93
CA GLU A 68 -13.55 29.20 -2.52
C GLU A 68 -12.76 29.83 -3.68
N MET A 69 -12.76 29.21 -4.86
CA MET A 69 -12.11 29.77 -6.06
C MET A 69 -12.72 31.11 -6.50
N ALA A 70 -14.02 31.30 -6.30
CA ALA A 70 -14.69 32.57 -6.61
C ALA A 70 -14.29 33.67 -5.61
N GLN A 71 -14.19 33.36 -4.32
CA GLN A 71 -13.75 34.30 -3.28
C GLN A 71 -12.26 34.65 -3.38
N GLU A 72 -11.43 33.73 -3.86
CA GLU A 72 -10.00 33.99 -4.09
C GLU A 72 -9.77 34.95 -5.27
N THR A 73 -10.63 34.87 -6.30
CA THR A 73 -10.63 35.81 -7.44
C THR A 73 -11.01 37.25 -7.03
N GLU A 74 -11.83 37.42 -5.98
CA GLU A 74 -12.20 38.73 -5.44
C GLU A 74 -11.14 39.33 -4.49
N ARG A 75 -10.35 38.49 -3.80
CA ARG A 75 -9.27 38.95 -2.91
C ARG A 75 -8.07 39.51 -3.67
N GLU A 76 -7.73 38.95 -4.83
CA GLU A 76 -6.64 39.44 -5.69
C GLU A 76 -6.89 40.87 -6.25
N ALA A 77 -8.13 41.35 -6.25
CA ALA A 77 -8.47 42.70 -6.71
C ALA A 77 -8.40 43.78 -5.60
N ALA A 78 -8.23 43.41 -4.33
CA ALA A 78 -8.31 44.32 -3.18
C ALA A 78 -6.95 44.67 -2.53
N ASP A 79 -5.87 43.93 -2.84
CA ASP A 79 -4.53 44.11 -2.23
C ASP A 79 -3.68 45.21 -2.91
N GLN A 80 -4.28 46.37 -3.17
CA GLN A 80 -3.52 47.62 -3.39
C GLN A 80 -4.10 48.75 -2.53
N ASP A 81 -4.05 48.64 -1.21
CA ASP A 81 -3.76 49.81 -0.37
C ASP A 81 -3.46 49.44 1.09
N ALA A 82 -2.63 50.29 1.72
CA ALA A 82 -2.39 50.44 3.16
C ALA A 82 -1.37 49.53 3.86
N GLU A 83 -0.14 50.06 3.95
CA GLU A 83 0.81 49.84 5.04
C GLU A 83 0.28 50.30 6.42
N MET A 84 0.87 49.72 7.47
CA MET A 84 1.39 50.37 8.69
C MET A 84 0.83 49.91 10.06
N GLU A 85 1.78 49.37 10.84
CA GLU A 85 1.95 49.20 12.30
C GLU A 85 0.85 49.56 13.32
N SER A 86 0.75 48.75 14.40
CA SER A 86 1.11 49.19 15.77
C SER A 86 0.98 48.06 16.81
N ASN A 87 1.80 48.15 17.87
CA ASN A 87 2.11 47.14 18.88
C ASN A 87 1.28 47.26 20.19
N ASN A 88 1.15 46.10 20.89
CA ASN A 88 1.51 45.84 22.30
C ASN A 88 0.45 45.75 23.47
N VAL A 89 0.77 44.82 24.41
CA VAL A 89 0.45 44.69 25.88
C VAL A 89 -0.91 44.04 26.28
N VAL A 90 -0.99 42.76 26.73
CA VAL A 90 -0.76 42.12 28.09
C VAL A 90 -1.90 42.46 29.10
N GLN A 91 -2.62 41.58 29.84
CA GLN A 91 -2.21 40.50 30.78
C GLN A 91 -3.44 39.72 31.37
N ASP A 92 -3.18 38.53 31.96
CA ASP A 92 -3.80 37.90 33.17
C ASP A 92 -5.30 37.49 33.20
N ASP A 93 -5.78 36.44 33.89
CA ASP A 93 -5.24 35.35 34.73
C ASP A 93 -6.42 34.37 35.05
N VAL A 94 -6.06 33.18 35.57
CA VAL A 94 -6.80 32.18 36.37
C VAL A 94 -8.04 31.42 35.84
N GLY A 95 -7.87 30.10 35.80
CA GLY A 95 -8.94 29.11 35.86
C GLY A 95 -8.41 27.69 35.77
N LEU A 96 -7.58 27.27 36.73
CA LEU A 96 -7.14 25.88 36.86
C LEU A 96 -8.25 25.00 37.43
N ASP A 97 -8.19 23.75 36.95
CA ASP A 97 -8.82 22.53 37.43
C ASP A 97 -10.25 22.22 36.96
N GLU A 98 -10.34 21.25 36.03
CA GLU A 98 -11.28 20.13 36.21
C GLU A 98 -10.71 18.83 35.61
N MET A 99 -10.89 17.75 36.37
CA MET A 99 -10.26 16.44 36.25
C MET A 99 -10.40 15.73 34.89
N ASP A 100 -9.29 15.09 34.52
CA ASP A 100 -9.09 13.94 33.63
C ASP A 100 -10.33 13.07 33.32
N VAL A 101 -10.71 13.06 32.04
CA VAL A 101 -11.57 12.02 31.45
C VAL A 101 -11.10 11.66 30.03
N SER A 102 -9.86 11.19 29.87
CA SER A 102 -9.42 10.70 28.55
C SER A 102 -8.37 9.57 28.63
N THR A 103 -8.61 8.55 29.45
CA THR A 103 -7.76 7.35 29.46
C THR A 103 -8.06 6.37 28.31
N THR A 104 -9.12 6.58 27.53
CA THR A 104 -9.56 5.62 26.49
C THR A 104 -8.95 5.82 25.08
N PRO A 105 -8.61 7.04 24.59
CA PRO A 105 -8.00 7.20 23.26
C PRO A 105 -6.54 6.77 23.19
N SER A 106 -5.78 6.98 24.27
CA SER A 106 -4.33 6.67 24.29
C SER A 106 -4.05 5.18 24.23
N ILE A 107 -4.85 4.35 24.91
CA ILE A 107 -4.71 2.89 24.88
C ILE A 107 -5.03 2.35 23.48
N ALA A 108 -6.11 2.82 22.87
CA ALA A 108 -6.49 2.44 21.51
C ALA A 108 -5.43 2.87 20.49
N ALA A 109 -4.94 4.11 20.56
CA ALA A 109 -3.86 4.62 19.71
C ALA A 109 -2.56 3.82 19.87
N LYS A 110 -2.24 3.41 21.11
CA LYS A 110 -1.07 2.58 21.40
C LYS A 110 -1.22 1.17 20.83
N LEU A 111 -2.37 0.53 20.99
CA LEU A 111 -2.67 -0.79 20.42
C LEU A 111 -2.63 -0.78 18.88
N ILE A 112 -3.17 0.28 18.26
CA ILE A 112 -3.10 0.49 16.80
C ILE A 112 -1.65 0.69 16.34
N GLY A 113 -0.91 1.59 17.01
CA GLY A 113 0.50 1.86 16.69
C GLY A 113 1.40 0.64 16.86
N ASP A 114 1.10 -0.22 17.83
CA ASP A 114 1.79 -1.49 18.06
C ASP A 114 1.47 -2.52 16.97
N GLY A 115 0.19 -2.65 16.60
CA GLY A 115 -0.24 -3.52 15.50
C GLY A 115 0.36 -3.14 14.15
N ILE A 116 0.36 -1.84 13.81
CA ILE A 116 0.97 -1.32 12.56
C ILE A 116 2.47 -1.56 12.54
N ARG A 117 3.16 -1.30 13.66
CA ARG A 117 4.61 -1.49 13.75
C ARG A 117 5.01 -2.95 13.61
N GLU A 118 4.24 -3.87 14.19
CA GLU A 118 4.52 -5.29 14.08
C GLU A 118 4.23 -5.82 12.66
N ALA A 119 3.08 -5.46 12.08
CA ALA A 119 2.77 -5.78 10.69
C ALA A 119 3.83 -5.21 9.72
N GLY A 120 4.37 -4.03 10.00
CA GLY A 120 5.47 -3.43 9.23
C GLY A 120 6.77 -4.25 9.28
N LYS A 121 7.12 -4.82 10.44
CA LYS A 121 8.30 -5.70 10.56
C LYS A 121 8.10 -7.02 9.82
N ASP A 122 6.93 -7.63 9.96
CA ASP A 122 6.61 -8.88 9.28
C ASP A 122 6.60 -8.71 7.76
N LEU A 123 6.00 -7.61 7.28
CA LEU A 123 6.03 -7.24 5.86
C LEU A 123 7.48 -6.99 5.39
N SER A 124 8.28 -6.24 6.14
CA SER A 124 9.68 -5.98 5.79
C SER A 124 10.50 -7.27 5.71
N ARG A 125 10.31 -8.20 6.65
CA ARG A 125 10.97 -9.53 6.63
C ARG A 125 10.48 -10.39 5.46
N SER A 126 9.17 -10.39 5.19
CA SER A 126 8.56 -11.15 4.10
C SER A 126 9.04 -10.65 2.74
N ILE A 127 9.04 -9.33 2.52
CA ILE A 127 9.57 -8.70 1.30
C ILE A 127 11.06 -9.01 1.15
N GLY A 128 11.84 -8.94 2.23
CA GLY A 128 13.25 -9.32 2.20
C GLY A 128 13.46 -10.78 1.77
N SER A 129 12.66 -11.71 2.30
CA SER A 129 12.76 -13.14 1.96
C SER A 129 12.29 -13.44 0.52
N GLU A 130 11.21 -12.79 0.06
CA GLU A 130 10.69 -12.86 -1.31
C GLU A 130 11.72 -12.34 -2.33
N MET A 131 12.36 -11.21 -2.03
CA MET A 131 13.39 -10.61 -2.90
C MET A 131 14.61 -11.54 -3.04
N VAL A 132 14.99 -12.23 -1.95
CA VAL A 132 16.04 -13.26 -1.96
C VAL A 132 15.64 -14.46 -2.81
N ILE A 133 14.38 -14.91 -2.76
CA ILE A 133 13.88 -16.00 -3.61
C ILE A 133 13.93 -15.60 -5.08
N GLN A 134 13.44 -14.41 -5.45
CA GLN A 134 13.44 -13.94 -6.84
C GLN A 134 14.85 -13.66 -7.38
N GLU A 135 15.74 -13.11 -6.57
CA GLU A 135 17.16 -12.94 -6.92
C GLU A 135 17.80 -14.30 -7.20
N LYS A 136 17.53 -15.31 -6.36
CA LYS A 136 18.05 -16.67 -6.57
C LYS A 136 17.46 -17.37 -7.79
N VAL A 137 16.24 -17.04 -8.22
CA VAL A 137 15.70 -17.51 -9.52
C VAL A 137 16.53 -16.98 -10.69
N GLN A 138 16.88 -15.68 -10.66
CA GLN A 138 17.67 -15.07 -11.74
C GLN A 138 19.10 -15.62 -11.79
N GLU A 139 19.71 -15.89 -10.64
CA GLU A 139 21.03 -16.50 -10.56
C GLU A 139 21.04 -18.01 -10.88
N LEU A 140 19.89 -18.67 -10.86
CA LEU A 140 19.80 -20.12 -10.99
C LEU A 140 20.38 -20.63 -12.32
N ASP A 141 20.10 -19.93 -13.42
CA ASP A 141 20.60 -20.25 -14.76
C ASP A 141 22.12 -20.20 -14.83
N ILE A 142 22.71 -19.12 -14.28
CA ILE A 142 24.15 -18.94 -14.19
C ILE A 142 24.78 -20.07 -13.37
N ILE A 143 24.23 -20.30 -12.17
CA ILE A 143 24.74 -21.31 -11.25
C ILE A 143 24.68 -22.71 -11.86
N LEU A 144 23.58 -23.06 -12.54
CA LEU A 144 23.45 -24.38 -13.18
C LEU A 144 24.38 -24.52 -14.38
N GLY A 145 24.64 -23.45 -15.12
CA GLY A 145 25.60 -23.42 -16.21
C GLY A 145 27.06 -23.62 -15.77
N GLU A 146 27.39 -23.26 -14.53
CA GLU A 146 28.73 -23.47 -13.93
C GLU A 146 28.93 -24.88 -13.36
N ILE A 147 27.91 -25.75 -13.35
CA ILE A 147 28.04 -27.10 -12.79
C ILE A 147 28.71 -28.04 -13.80
N ASP A 148 29.97 -28.38 -13.53
CA ASP A 148 30.69 -29.40 -14.30
C ASP A 148 29.96 -30.75 -14.31
N GLY A 149 29.72 -31.27 -15.52
CA GLY A 149 29.15 -32.60 -15.73
C GLY A 149 27.61 -32.69 -15.64
N LEU A 150 26.90 -31.56 -15.55
CA LEU A 150 25.47 -31.46 -15.75
C LEU A 150 25.16 -31.37 -17.26
N THR A 151 24.26 -32.19 -17.79
CA THR A 151 23.90 -32.09 -19.22
C THR A 151 22.96 -30.91 -19.48
N GLU A 152 22.87 -30.45 -20.73
CA GLU A 152 21.96 -29.36 -21.08
C GLU A 152 20.50 -29.72 -20.80
N GLU A 153 20.10 -30.98 -21.02
CA GLU A 153 18.76 -31.47 -20.72
C GLU A 153 18.50 -31.50 -19.21
N GLU A 154 19.46 -31.96 -18.40
CA GLU A 154 19.35 -31.91 -16.93
C GLU A 154 19.19 -30.47 -16.45
N ARG A 155 19.93 -29.52 -17.06
CA ARG A 155 19.85 -28.09 -16.75
C ARG A 155 18.48 -27.50 -17.08
N ASP A 156 17.94 -27.77 -18.26
CA ASP A 156 16.63 -27.24 -18.68
C ASP A 156 15.48 -27.78 -17.80
N ILE A 157 15.55 -29.05 -17.42
CA ILE A 157 14.58 -29.63 -16.49
C ILE A 157 14.75 -29.05 -15.08
N ALA A 158 15.99 -28.84 -14.62
CA ALA A 158 16.25 -28.22 -13.32
C ALA A 158 15.76 -26.76 -13.28
N LEU A 159 15.96 -25.99 -14.36
CA LEU A 159 15.50 -24.62 -14.51
C LEU A 159 13.98 -24.49 -14.45
N SER A 160 13.25 -25.44 -15.01
CA SER A 160 11.80 -25.45 -14.93
C SER A 160 11.28 -25.90 -13.57
N LYS A 161 11.92 -26.88 -12.92
CA LYS A 161 11.40 -27.47 -11.66
C LYS A 161 11.84 -26.76 -10.38
N ILE A 162 13.10 -26.33 -10.25
CA ILE A 162 13.61 -25.77 -8.98
C ILE A 162 12.84 -24.50 -8.54
N PRO A 163 12.47 -23.56 -9.42
CA PRO A 163 11.72 -22.36 -9.03
C PRO A 163 10.32 -22.67 -8.45
N ASP A 164 9.68 -23.76 -8.89
CA ASP A 164 8.38 -24.22 -8.36
C ASP A 164 8.48 -24.78 -6.93
N HIS A 165 9.72 -24.98 -6.43
CA HIS A 165 10.01 -25.51 -5.10
C HIS A 165 10.86 -24.51 -4.30
N PRO A 166 10.28 -23.43 -3.74
CA PRO A 166 11.03 -22.33 -3.11
C PRO A 166 11.94 -22.78 -1.96
N ALA A 167 11.51 -23.75 -1.16
CA ALA A 167 12.35 -24.33 -0.10
C ALA A 167 13.59 -25.06 -0.67
N GLN A 168 13.43 -25.78 -1.78
CA GLN A 168 14.54 -26.50 -2.43
C GLN A 168 15.50 -25.52 -3.12
N MET A 169 14.99 -24.43 -3.69
CA MET A 169 15.82 -23.37 -4.27
C MET A 169 16.72 -22.69 -3.23
N LEU A 170 16.20 -22.42 -2.03
CA LEU A 170 17.01 -21.88 -0.93
C LEU A 170 18.10 -22.87 -0.48
N VAL A 171 17.76 -24.16 -0.38
CA VAL A 171 18.72 -25.22 -0.07
C VAL A 171 19.80 -25.28 -1.16
N PHE A 172 19.41 -25.30 -2.43
CA PHE A 172 20.33 -25.32 -3.57
C PHE A 172 21.28 -24.11 -3.58
N GLY A 173 20.75 -22.90 -3.38
CA GLY A 173 21.53 -21.67 -3.30
C GLY A 173 22.55 -21.66 -2.16
N SER A 174 22.31 -22.41 -1.10
CA SER A 174 23.19 -22.53 0.06
C SER A 174 24.26 -23.63 -0.07
N LEU A 175 24.20 -24.47 -1.11
CA LEU A 175 25.14 -25.58 -1.29
C LEU A 175 26.49 -25.09 -1.85
N PRO A 176 27.61 -25.67 -1.40
CA PRO A 176 28.90 -25.43 -2.03
C PRO A 176 28.94 -26.04 -3.45
N PRO A 177 29.72 -25.48 -4.40
CA PRO A 177 29.70 -25.88 -5.81
C PRO A 177 29.81 -27.39 -6.05
N HIS A 178 30.75 -28.06 -5.36
CA HIS A 178 30.99 -29.50 -5.49
C HIS A 178 29.80 -30.39 -5.07
N ARG A 179 28.83 -29.88 -4.31
CA ARG A 179 27.63 -30.63 -3.90
C ARG A 179 26.42 -30.39 -4.82
N LYS A 180 26.47 -29.36 -5.66
CA LYS A 180 25.32 -28.94 -6.48
C LYS A 180 24.93 -30.00 -7.50
N LEU A 181 25.88 -30.60 -8.22
CA LEU A 181 25.62 -31.65 -9.21
C LEU A 181 24.84 -32.85 -8.62
N ALA A 182 25.36 -33.42 -7.53
CA ALA A 182 24.75 -34.60 -6.89
C ALA A 182 23.36 -34.28 -6.32
N TRP A 183 23.18 -33.05 -5.84
CA TRP A 183 21.87 -32.58 -5.37
C TRP A 183 20.87 -32.45 -6.52
N VAL A 184 21.25 -31.81 -7.64
CA VAL A 184 20.37 -31.63 -8.80
C VAL A 184 19.90 -32.98 -9.34
N ARG A 185 20.81 -33.94 -9.49
CA ARG A 185 20.43 -35.31 -9.93
C ARG A 185 19.47 -36.00 -8.99
N ARG A 186 19.67 -35.86 -7.68
CA ARG A 186 18.76 -36.41 -6.67
C ARG A 186 17.40 -35.72 -6.71
N PHE A 187 17.39 -34.40 -6.85
CA PHE A 187 16.18 -33.61 -6.98
C PHE A 187 15.38 -34.06 -8.20
N LEU A 188 16.00 -34.11 -9.38
CA LEU A 188 15.40 -34.56 -10.64
C LEU A 188 14.96 -36.04 -10.65
N SER A 189 15.59 -36.89 -9.82
CA SER A 189 15.17 -38.30 -9.67
C SER A 189 13.97 -38.47 -8.74
N SER A 190 13.67 -37.46 -7.93
CA SER A 190 12.62 -37.49 -6.90
C SER A 190 11.35 -36.72 -7.27
N HIS A 191 11.42 -35.90 -8.31
CA HIS A 191 10.37 -35.00 -8.79
C HIS A 191 10.31 -35.03 -10.31
#